data_AF-A0A7V0JGA3-F1
#
_entry.id   AF-A0A7V0JGA3-F1
#
_cell.length_a   1.000
_cell.length_b   1.000
_cell.length_c   1.000
_cell.angle_alpha   90.00
_cell.angle_beta   90.00
_cell.angle_gamma   90.00
#
_symmetry.space_group_name_H-M   'P 1'
#
loop_
_entity.id
_entity.type
_entity.pdbx_description
1 polymer ?
#
loop_
_entity_poly.entity_id
_entity_poly.type
_entity_poly.pdbx_seq_one_letter_code
_entity_poly.pdbx_strand_id
1 'polypeptide(L)' 'MSVMGLDVGYQRIGAAVSNCPEFTAQGMDTVSRNDYMAALKRSVEEYSAAILQNCFDTKSP' A
#
# COMPACT_ATOMS: atom_id res chain seq x y z
N MET A 1 12.58 3.18 -0.83
CA MET A 1 11.43 3.93 -1.40
C MET A 1 10.32 2.92 -1.60
N SER A 2 9.10 3.20 -1.15
CA SER A 2 7.95 2.33 -1.38
C SER A 2 7.01 3.00 -2.37
N VAL A 3 6.31 2.20 -3.18
CA VAL A 3 5.42 2.67 -4.24
C VAL A 3 4.06 2.00 -4.07
N MET A 4 2.99 2.79 -4.19
CA MET A 4 1.62 2.30 -4.22
C MET A 4 1.08 2.40 -5.64
N GLY A 5 0.64 1.27 -6.19
CA GLY A 5 -0.09 1.18 -7.45
C GLY A 5 -1.59 1.11 -7.20
N LEU A 6 -2.37 1.80 -8.03
CA LEU A 6 -3.83 1.84 -7.95
C LEU A 6 -4.44 1.34 -9.25
N ASP A 7 -5.41 0.43 -9.15
CA ASP A 7 -6.24 -0.04 -10.26
C ASP A 7 -7.67 0.52 -10.09
N VAL A 8 -8.08 1.41 -11.00
CA VAL A 8 -9.33 2.16 -10.89
C VAL A 8 -10.40 1.56 -11.79
N GLY A 9 -11.22 0.68 -11.21
CA GLY A 9 -12.38 0.10 -11.86
C GLY A 9 -13.64 0.96 -11.78
N TYR A 10 -14.69 0.54 -12.49
CA TYR A 10 -15.96 1.26 -12.55
C TYR A 10 -16.70 1.30 -11.21
N GLN A 11 -16.61 0.22 -10.42
CA GLN A 11 -17.30 0.09 -9.12
C GLN A 11 -16.34 -0.01 -7.94
N ARG A 12 -15.08 -0.38 -8.19
CA ARG A 12 -14.11 -0.75 -7.18
C ARG A 12 -12.73 -0.24 -7.54
N ILE A 13 -11.92 0.01 -6.52
CA ILE A 13 -10.54 0.44 -6.66
C ILE A 13 -9.67 -0.56 -5.92
N GLY A 14 -8.76 -1.19 -6.64
CA GLY A 14 -7.73 -2.05 -6.08
C GLY A 14 -6.48 -1.22 -5.76
N ALA A 15 -5.79 -1.56 -4.68
CA ALA A 15 -4.48 -1.01 -4.37
C ALA A 15 -3.47 -2.14 -4.22
N ALA A 16 -2.24 -1.89 -4.62
CA ALA A 16 -1.11 -2.78 -4.40
C ALA A 16 0.10 -1.96 -4.01
N VAL A 17 1.00 -2.55 -3.24
CA VAL A 17 2.13 -1.85 -2.64
C VAL A 17 3.39 -2.67 -2.78
N SER A 18 4.50 -2.01 -3.06
CA SER A 18 5.82 -2.65 -3.17
C SER A 18 6.78 -2.05 -2.14
N ASN A 19 7.35 -2.89 -1.27
CA ASN A 19 8.37 -2.48 -0.31
C ASN A 19 9.76 -2.77 -0.84
N CYS A 20 10.64 -1.77 -0.95
CA CYS A 20 12.05 -2.06 -1.23
C CYS A 20 12.69 -2.86 -0.08
N PRO A 21 13.53 -3.88 -0.37
CA PRO A 21 14.06 -4.28 -1.67
C PRO A 21 13.29 -5.44 -2.33
N GLU A 22 12.05 -5.70 -1.94
CA GLU A 22 11.27 -6.81 -2.49
C GLU A 22 10.75 -6.44 -3.89
N PHE A 23 11.06 -7.30 -4.87
CA PHE A 23 10.64 -7.19 -6.27
C PHE A 23 9.12 -7.45 -6.47
N THR A 24 8.40 -7.74 -5.40
CA THR A 24 7.00 -8.17 -5.42
C THR A 24 6.06 -7.07 -4.94
N ALA A 25 4.95 -6.88 -5.65
CA ALA A 25 3.83 -6.09 -5.17
C ALA A 25 2.88 -6.96 -4.35
N GLN A 26 2.49 -6.49 -3.18
CA GLN A 26 1.49 -7.14 -2.34
C GLN A 26 0.14 -6.46 -2.58
N GLY A 27 -0.89 -7.26 -2.89
CA GLY A 27 -2.26 -6.77 -3.07
C GLY A 27 -2.84 -6.32 -1.74
N MET A 28 -3.47 -5.14 -1.74
CA MET A 28 -4.24 -4.62 -0.62
C MET A 28 -5.74 -4.83 -0.84
N ASP A 29 -6.53 -4.46 0.17
CA ASP A 29 -7.98 -4.50 0.09
C ASP A 29 -8.52 -3.69 -1.09
N THR A 30 -9.54 -4.24 -1.73
CA THR A 30 -10.29 -3.57 -2.80
C THR A 30 -11.45 -2.79 -2.19
N VAL A 31 -11.52 -1.50 -2.49
CA VAL A 31 -12.50 -0.58 -1.88
C VAL A 31 -13.58 -0.19 -2.88
N SER A 32 -14.78 0.14 -2.39
CA SER A 32 -15.85 0.71 -3.21
C SER A 32 -15.43 2.07 -3.76
N ARG A 33 -15.69 2.33 -5.04
CA ARG A 33 -15.35 3.61 -5.68
C ARG A 33 -16.08 4.80 -5.05
N ASN A 34 -17.27 4.59 -4.47
CA ASN A 34 -18.06 5.68 -3.90
C ASN A 34 -17.42 6.25 -2.62
N ASP A 35 -16.65 5.44 -1.88
CA ASP A 35 -16.09 5.79 -0.56
C ASP A 35 -14.57 5.60 -0.48
N TYR A 36 -13.91 5.56 -1.65
CA TYR A 36 -12.52 5.12 -1.77
C TYR A 36 -11.48 6.05 -1.12
N MET A 37 -11.75 7.35 -1.02
CA MET A 37 -10.78 8.33 -0.51
C MET A 37 -10.41 8.11 0.96
N ALA A 38 -11.40 7.83 1.81
CA ALA A 38 -11.14 7.57 3.23
C ALA A 38 -10.37 6.25 3.42
N ALA A 39 -10.72 5.23 2.64
CA ALA A 39 -10.06 3.93 2.68
C ALA A 39 -8.62 4.01 2.16
N LEU A 40 -8.39 4.70 1.04
CA LEU A 40 -7.05 4.95 0.50
C LEU A 40 -6.17 5.74 1.46
N LYS A 41 -6.71 6.79 2.07
CA LYS A 41 -5.96 7.58 3.05
C LYS A 41 -5.51 6.70 4.22
N ARG A 42 -6.41 5.86 4.75
CA ARG A 42 -6.07 4.90 5.79
C ARG A 42 -5.00 3.91 5.32
N SER A 43 -5.14 3.34 4.12
CA SER A 43 -4.15 2.42 3.55
C SER A 43 -2.77 3.07 3.40
N VAL A 44 -2.69 4.33 2.99
CA VAL A 44 -1.42 5.07 2.90
C VAL A 44 -0.84 5.32 4.30
N GLU A 45 -1.65 5.72 5.28
CA GLU A 45 -1.22 5.97 6.66
C GLU A 45 -0.71 4.68 7.35
N GLU A 46 -1.47 3.60 7.29
CA GLU A 46 -1.08 2.29 7.83
C GLU A 46 0.21 1.78 7.18
N TYR A 47 0.33 1.94 5.86
CA TYR A 47 1.47 1.41 5.14
C TYR A 47 2.72 2.27 5.29
N SER A 48 2.59 3.60 5.32
CA SER A 48 3.70 4.51 5.63
C SER A 48 4.26 4.26 7.03
N ALA A 49 3.42 3.97 8.02
CA ALA A 49 3.85 3.54 9.35
C ALA A 49 4.59 2.17 9.29
N ALA A 50 4.09 1.21 8.52
CA ALA A 50 4.70 -0.11 8.38
C ALA A 50 6.06 -0.09 7.65
N ILE A 51 6.22 0.76 6.63
CA ILE A 51 7.50 0.94 5.91
C ILE A 51 8.58 1.51 6.82
N LEU A 52 8.24 2.45 7.71
CA LEU A 52 9.17 3.00 8.70
C LEU A 52 9.66 1.94 9.69
N GLN A 53 8.86 0.92 10.00
CA GLN A 53 9.27 -0.19 10.85
C GLN A 53 10.19 -1.17 10.08
N ASN A 54 9.73 -1.65 8.91
CA ASN A 54 10.40 -2.74 8.20
C ASN A 54 11.70 -2.33 7.48
N CYS A 55 11.84 -1.09 7.01
CA CYS A 55 13.09 -0.64 6.38
C CYS A 55 14.22 -0.36 7.38
N PHE A 56 13.91 -0.19 8.68
CA PHE A 56 14.92 -0.01 9.72
C PHE A 56 15.34 -1.33 10.38
N ASP A 57 14.43 -2.32 10.47
CA ASP A 57 14.74 -3.64 11.02
C ASP A 57 15.61 -4.51 10.08
N THR A 58 15.69 -4.20 8.78
CA THR A 58 16.61 -4.90 7.85
C THR A 58 18.07 -4.42 7.91
N LYS A 59 18.46 -3.59 8.90
CA LYS A 59 19.87 -3.31 9.23
C LYS A 59 20.34 -4.10 10.45
N SER A 60 20.36 -5.43 10.37
CA SER A 60 21.29 -6.32 11.11
C SER A 60 21.08 -7.76 10.67
N PRO A 61 22.13 -8.59 10.54
CA PRO A 61 23.52 -8.40 10.95
C PRO A 61 24.46 -7.86 9.85
#